data_AF-A0A0R2F8R4-F1
#
_entry.id   AF-A0A0R2F8R4-F1
#
_cell.length_a   1.000
_cell.length_b   1.000
_cell.length_c   1.000
_cell.angle_alpha   90.00
_cell.angle_beta   90.00
_cell.angle_gamma   90.00
#
_symmetry.space_group_name_H-M   'P 1'
#
loop_
_entity.id
_entity.type
_entity.pdbx_description
1 polymer ?
#
loop_
_entity_poly.entity_id
_entity_poly.type
_entity_poly.pdbx_seq_one_letter_code
_entity_poly.pdbx_strand_id
1 'polypeptide(L)'
;MHEEEFHQKNKLHGEQKLWALLDSAREIPQQTALFVYSAVKQSGYGKRQVFVGRVYDSCVYHIGCDTIENAFKLKFSTPDERNKFANSFETACIEQGLSVHQSF
;
A
#
# COMPACT_ATOMS: atom_id res chain seq x y z
N MET A 1 21.40 17.71 -13.26
CA MET A 1 21.91 17.01 -12.04
C MET A 1 21.06 17.22 -10.79
N HIS A 2 20.05 18.11 -10.73
CA HIS A 2 19.24 18.32 -9.51
C HIS A 2 17.91 17.55 -9.44
N GLU A 3 17.41 16.99 -10.55
CA GLU A 3 16.13 16.25 -10.57
C GLU A 3 16.24 14.82 -10.01
N GLU A 4 17.36 14.13 -10.26
CA GLU A 4 17.55 12.75 -9.78
C GLU A 4 17.67 12.67 -8.26
N GLU A 5 18.40 13.59 -7.61
CA GLU A 5 18.51 13.63 -6.14
C GLU A 5 17.18 13.95 -5.45
N PHE A 6 16.34 14.81 -6.05
CA PHE A 6 15.04 15.17 -5.48
C PHE A 6 14.05 14.01 -5.58
N HIS A 7 14.02 13.32 -6.73
CA HIS A 7 13.23 12.09 -6.91
C HIS A 7 13.69 10.99 -5.95
N GLN A 8 14.99 10.85 -5.73
CA GLN A 8 15.54 9.81 -4.87
C GLN A 8 15.28 10.08 -3.38
N LYS A 9 15.32 11.35 -2.93
CA LYS A 9 14.93 11.75 -1.57
C LYS A 9 13.44 11.56 -1.27
N ASN A 10 12.57 11.90 -2.22
CA ASN A 10 11.13 11.70 -2.07
C ASN A 10 10.76 10.21 -2.07
N LYS A 11 11.43 9.42 -2.91
CA LYS A 11 11.30 7.96 -2.92
C LYS A 11 11.68 7.32 -1.59
N LEU A 12 12.83 7.67 -1.03
CA LEU A 12 13.28 7.16 0.28
C LEU A 12 12.31 7.54 1.41
N HIS A 13 11.76 8.77 1.38
CA HIS A 13 10.75 9.19 2.36
C HIS A 13 9.42 8.44 2.19
N GLY A 14 8.96 8.22 0.95
CA GLY A 14 7.76 7.43 0.68
C GLY A 14 7.92 5.97 1.11
N GLU A 15 9.11 5.39 0.94
CA GLU A 15 9.40 4.00 1.30
C GLU A 15 9.36 3.81 2.82
N GLN A 16 9.92 4.77 3.56
CA GLN A 16 9.90 4.77 5.03
C GLN A 16 8.47 4.96 5.56
N LYS A 17 7.67 5.85 4.95
CA LYS A 17 6.25 6.03 5.31
C LYS A 17 5.43 4.76 5.08
N LEU A 18 5.59 4.11 3.92
CA LEU A 18 4.84 2.89 3.60
C LEU A 18 5.18 1.75 4.57
N TRP A 19 6.47 1.57 4.87
CA TRP A 19 6.91 0.54 5.81
C TRP A 19 6.42 0.83 7.24
N ALA A 20 6.52 2.08 7.70
CA ALA A 20 5.99 2.49 9.01
C ALA A 20 4.47 2.30 9.12
N LEU A 21 3.73 2.50 8.02
CA LEU A 21 2.29 2.28 7.99
C LEU A 21 1.92 0.78 8.11
N LEU A 22 2.68 -0.07 7.42
CA LEU A 22 2.49 -1.52 7.47
C LEU A 22 2.94 -2.12 8.81
N ASP A 23 3.99 -1.59 9.43
CA ASP A 23 4.52 -2.02 10.73
C ASP A 23 3.63 -1.55 11.90
N SER A 24 3.08 -0.34 11.83
CA SER A 24 2.17 0.21 12.85
C SER A 24 0.78 -0.41 12.84
N ALA A 25 0.39 -1.06 11.73
CA ALA A 25 -0.86 -1.78 11.63
C ALA A 25 -0.76 -3.11 12.40
N ARG A 26 -1.06 -3.03 13.71
CA ARG A 26 -1.00 -4.13 14.70
C ARG A 26 -1.64 -5.46 14.27
N GLU A 27 -2.52 -5.45 13.28
CA GLU A 27 -3.28 -6.62 12.83
C GLU A 27 -2.78 -7.19 11.49
N ILE A 28 -1.77 -6.56 10.87
CA ILE A 28 -1.16 -7.09 9.64
C ILE A 28 -0.06 -8.08 10.03
N PRO A 29 -0.12 -9.35 9.59
CA PRO A 29 0.98 -10.28 9.79
C PRO A 29 2.26 -9.68 9.20
N GLN A 30 3.36 -9.73 9.94
CA GLN A 30 4.63 -9.13 9.51
C GLN A 30 5.10 -9.66 8.13
N GLN A 31 4.79 -10.93 7.82
CA GLN A 31 5.03 -11.49 6.50
C GLN A 31 4.20 -10.82 5.40
N THR A 32 2.92 -10.53 5.66
CA THR A 32 2.05 -9.78 4.74
C THR A 32 2.55 -8.35 4.56
N ALA A 33 2.95 -7.68 5.63
CA ALA A 33 3.58 -6.36 5.57
C ALA A 33 4.85 -6.36 4.70
N LEU A 34 5.73 -7.35 4.92
CA LEU A 34 6.93 -7.53 4.11
C LEU A 34 6.61 -7.84 2.65
N PHE A 35 5.60 -8.67 2.38
CA PHE A 35 5.17 -8.98 1.01
C PHE A 35 4.62 -7.76 0.28
N VAL A 36 3.72 -6.99 0.92
CA VAL A 36 3.18 -5.75 0.36
C VAL A 36 4.29 -4.73 0.12
N TYR A 37 5.19 -4.56 1.10
CA TYR A 37 6.34 -3.68 0.95
C TYR A 37 7.28 -4.12 -0.18
N SER A 38 7.62 -5.41 -0.24
CA SER A 38 8.48 -5.96 -1.29
C SER A 38 7.81 -5.91 -2.66
N ALA A 39 6.50 -6.10 -2.77
CA ALA A 39 5.75 -5.97 -4.02
C ALA A 39 5.73 -4.52 -4.49
N VAL A 40 5.51 -3.56 -3.59
CA VAL A 40 5.59 -2.13 -3.87
C VAL A 40 7.02 -1.71 -4.26
N LYS A 41 8.05 -2.19 -3.55
CA LYS A 41 9.45 -1.84 -3.80
C LYS A 41 10.00 -2.42 -5.10
N GLN A 42 9.67 -3.68 -5.41
CA GLN A 42 10.08 -4.32 -6.67
C GLN A 42 9.35 -3.72 -7.90
N SER A 43 8.32 -2.91 -7.68
CA SER A 43 7.58 -2.22 -8.74
C SER A 43 8.24 -0.93 -9.23
N GLY A 44 9.45 -0.61 -8.77
CA GLY A 44 10.19 0.61 -9.12
C GLY A 44 10.64 0.81 -10.58
N TYR A 45 10.16 0.00 -11.54
CA TYR A 45 10.42 0.17 -12.98
C TYR A 45 9.19 -0.25 -13.80
N GLY A 46 8.22 0.66 -13.97
CA GLY A 46 7.06 0.49 -14.87
C GLY A 46 5.71 0.84 -14.24
N LYS A 47 4.73 1.18 -15.09
CA LYS A 47 3.33 1.52 -14.74
C LYS A 47 2.63 0.33 -14.05
N ARG A 48 2.93 0.08 -12.78
CA ARG A 48 2.29 -0.99 -12.01
C ARG A 48 1.11 -0.47 -11.21
N GLN A 49 0.08 -1.30 -11.19
CA GLN A 49 -1.24 -1.01 -10.66
C GLN A 49 -1.39 -1.71 -9.30
N VAL A 50 -1.81 -0.95 -8.30
CA VAL A 50 -2.22 -1.49 -7.00
C VAL A 50 -3.73 -1.52 -6.99
N PHE A 51 -4.31 -2.70 -6.83
CA PHE A 51 -5.75 -2.88 -6.72
C PHE A 51 -6.13 -2.88 -5.25
N VAL A 52 -7.06 -2.01 -4.87
CA VAL A 52 -7.49 -1.85 -3.48
C VAL A 52 -9.00 -1.99 -3.35
N GLY A 53 -9.43 -2.40 -2.18
CA GLY A 53 -10.81 -2.82 -1.96
C GLY A 53 -11.28 -2.66 -0.54
N ARG A 54 -12.31 -1.86 -0.31
CA ARG A 54 -12.99 -1.79 1.00
C ARG A 54 -14.24 -2.67 0.92
N VAL A 55 -14.26 -3.77 1.67
CA VAL A 55 -15.47 -4.62 1.71
C VAL A 55 -16.56 -3.88 2.48
N TYR A 56 -17.74 -3.71 1.86
CA TYR A 56 -18.87 -3.01 2.46
C TYR A 56 -19.29 -3.66 3.79
N ASP A 57 -19.65 -2.82 4.77
CA ASP A 57 -20.05 -3.22 6.13
C ASP A 57 -19.05 -4.17 6.85
N SER A 58 -17.79 -4.15 6.45
CA SER A 58 -16.78 -5.08 6.95
C SER A 58 -15.51 -4.36 7.38
N CYS A 59 -14.81 -4.90 8.37
CA CYS A 59 -13.50 -4.40 8.77
C CYS A 59 -12.37 -4.93 7.86
N VAL A 60 -12.69 -5.32 6.62
CA VAL A 60 -11.75 -5.95 5.69
C VAL A 60 -11.31 -4.97 4.60
N TYR A 61 -10.01 -5.00 4.32
CA TYR A 61 -9.38 -4.31 3.20
C TYR A 61 -8.60 -5.30 2.33
N HIS A 62 -8.78 -5.23 1.02
CA HIS A 62 -8.03 -6.02 0.04
C HIS A 62 -6.95 -5.18 -0.63
N ILE A 63 -5.76 -5.78 -0.81
CA ILE A 63 -4.63 -5.19 -1.53
C ILE A 63 -4.10 -6.21 -2.53
N GLY A 64 -4.29 -5.97 -3.82
CA GLY A 64 -3.64 -6.69 -4.91
C GLY A 64 -2.50 -5.85 -5.49
N CYS A 65 -1.35 -6.48 -5.74
CA CYS A 65 -0.25 -5.86 -6.48
C CYS A 65 -0.15 -6.55 -7.85
N ASP A 66 -0.16 -5.77 -8.94
CA ASP A 66 -0.16 -6.23 -10.35
C ASP A 66 -1.39 -7.05 -10.80
N THR A 67 -2.00 -7.85 -9.91
CA THR A 67 -3.23 -8.62 -10.16
C THR A 67 -4.17 -8.61 -8.94
N ILE A 68 -5.47 -8.70 -9.21
CA ILE A 68 -6.55 -8.85 -8.23
C ILE A 68 -6.60 -10.28 -7.65
N GLU A 69 -6.16 -11.28 -8.42
CA GLU A 69 -6.32 -12.70 -8.10
C GLU A 69 -5.52 -13.13 -6.86
N ASN A 70 -4.42 -12.44 -6.54
CA ASN A 70 -3.56 -12.72 -5.39
C ASN A 70 -3.65 -11.61 -4.33
N ALA A 71 -4.83 -11.05 -4.12
CA ALA A 71 -4.99 -9.96 -3.17
C ALA A 71 -4.84 -10.40 -1.71
N PHE A 72 -4.06 -9.62 -0.98
CA PHE A 72 -3.92 -9.74 0.47
C PHE A 72 -5.17 -9.22 1.15
N LYS A 73 -5.71 -10.01 2.08
CA LYS A 73 -6.83 -9.64 2.93
C LYS A 73 -6.33 -9.17 4.28
N LEU A 74 -6.51 -7.89 4.56
CA LEU A 74 -6.27 -7.30 5.86
C LEU A 74 -7.59 -7.19 6.62
N LYS A 75 -7.60 -7.60 7.88
CA LYS A 75 -8.75 -7.45 8.78
C LYS A 75 -8.36 -6.51 9.91
N PHE A 76 -9.24 -5.56 10.18
CA PHE A 76 -9.11 -4.57 11.24
C PHE A 76 -10.16 -4.82 12.32
N SER A 77 -9.95 -4.23 13.48
CA SER A 77 -10.89 -4.29 14.60
C SER A 77 -12.17 -3.50 14.31
N THR A 78 -12.05 -2.34 13.66
CA THR A 78 -13.18 -1.48 13.30
C THR A 78 -13.19 -1.05 11.82
N PRO A 79 -14.35 -0.71 11.24
CA PRO A 79 -14.43 -0.15 9.88
C PRO A 79 -13.72 1.20 9.77
N ASP A 80 -13.64 1.96 10.87
CA ASP A 80 -12.95 3.25 10.95
C ASP A 80 -11.43 3.08 10.85
N GLU A 81 -10.84 2.14 11.60
CA GLU A 81 -9.41 1.82 11.51
C GLU A 81 -9.03 1.32 10.12
N ARG A 82 -9.85 0.43 9.54
CA ARG A 82 -9.72 0.02 8.13
C ARG A 82 -9.70 1.24 7.20
N ASN A 83 -10.63 2.18 7.37
CA ASN A 83 -10.71 3.37 6.51
C ASN A 83 -9.50 4.28 6.65
N LYS A 84 -9.05 4.51 7.88
CA LYS A 84 -7.82 5.29 8.16
C LYS A 84 -6.62 4.66 7.48
N PHE A 85 -6.43 3.34 7.68
CA PHE A 85 -5.36 2.61 7.02
C PHE A 85 -5.47 2.68 5.50
N ALA A 86 -6.64 2.38 4.93
CA ALA A 86 -6.87 2.38 3.49
C ALA A 86 -6.52 3.75 2.87
N ASN A 87 -7.01 4.84 3.47
CA ASN A 87 -6.72 6.19 2.97
C ASN A 87 -5.23 6.52 3.01
N SER A 88 -4.54 6.18 4.11
CA SER A 88 -3.11 6.44 4.24
C SER A 88 -2.27 5.54 3.32
N PHE A 89 -2.66 4.28 3.14
CA PHE A 89 -2.00 3.34 2.23
C PHE A 89 -2.14 3.77 0.76
N GLU A 90 -3.36 4.11 0.33
CA GLU A 90 -3.63 4.61 -1.02
C GLU A 90 -2.85 5.89 -1.30
N THR A 91 -2.82 6.81 -0.34
CA THR A 91 -2.03 8.05 -0.43
C THR A 91 -0.54 7.76 -0.59
N ALA A 92 0.02 6.87 0.25
CA ALA A 92 1.43 6.51 0.18
C ALA A 92 1.78 5.81 -1.15
N CYS A 93 0.88 5.02 -1.71
CA CYS A 93 1.06 4.42 -3.04
C CYS A 93 1.11 5.48 -4.15
N ILE A 94 0.21 6.47 -4.10
CA ILE A 94 0.18 7.58 -5.06
C ILE A 94 1.43 8.47 -4.94
N GLU A 95 1.87 8.79 -3.71
CA GLU A 95 3.11 9.55 -3.46
C GLU A 95 4.34 8.84 -4.05
N GLN A 96 4.31 7.51 -4.17
CA GLN A 96 5.36 6.69 -4.77
C GLN A 96 5.23 6.53 -6.30
N GLY A 97 4.25 7.18 -6.93
CA GLY A 97 3.99 7.12 -8.37
C GLY A 97 3.28 5.84 -8.83
N LEU A 98 2.67 5.07 -7.92
CA LEU A 98 1.87 3.90 -8.27
C LEU A 98 0.46 4.33 -8.69
N SER A 99 -0.12 3.59 -9.64
CA SER A 99 -1.54 3.78 -10.00
C SER A 99 -2.41 2.91 -9.09
N VAL A 100 -3.28 3.55 -8.30
CA VAL A 100 -4.20 2.85 -7.39
C VAL A 100 -5.57 2.69 -8.05
N HIS A 101 -6.08 1.47 -8.12
CA HIS A 101 -7.34 1.10 -8.75
C HIS A 101 -8.28 0.51 -7.70
N GLN A 102 -9.50 1.05 -7.58
CA GLN A 102 -10.53 0.48 -6.71
C GLN A 102 -11.25 -0.63 -7.48
N SER A 103 -11.15 -1.89 -7.02
CA SER A 103 -11.62 -3.04 -7.83
C SER A 103 -12.22 -4.21 -7.04
N PHE A 104 -12.57 -4.02 -5.76
CA PHE A 104 -13.28 -5.02 -4.94
C PHE A 104 -14.55 -4.47 -4.33
#